data_AF-A0A141CL46-F1
#
_entry.id   AF-A0A141CL46-F1
#
_cell.length_a   1.000
_cell.length_b   1.000
_cell.length_c   1.000
_cell.angle_alpha   90.00
_cell.angle_beta   90.00
_cell.angle_gamma   90.00
#
_symmetry.space_group_name_H-M   'P 1'
#
loop_
_entity.id
_entity.type
_entity.pdbx_description
1 polymer ?
#
loop_
_entity_poly.entity_id
_entity_poly.type
_entity_poly.pdbx_seq_one_letter_code
_entity_poly.pdbx_strand_id
1 'polypeptide(L)'
;MWLKCMILMSMFLIAAVFLKSSFLAVLLCLEALVIVAVLVLVRHSELMFSVCFISIGACESAVGLACLVSLVRMQSNVSTYV
;
A
#
# COMPACT_ATOMS: atom_id res chain seq x y z
N MET A 1 12.28 18.22 -13.38
CA MET A 1 11.29 17.45 -14.17
C MET A 1 10.87 16.16 -13.48
N TRP A 2 11.82 15.35 -13.00
CA TRP A 2 11.57 14.11 -12.25
C TRP A 2 10.58 14.23 -11.07
N LEU A 3 10.65 15.30 -10.28
CA LEU A 3 9.75 15.50 -9.15
C LEU A 3 8.27 15.65 -9.59
N LYS A 4 8.01 16.35 -10.70
CA LYS A 4 6.66 16.50 -11.27
C LYS A 4 6.09 15.15 -11.73
N CYS A 5 6.92 14.30 -12.33
CA CYS A 5 6.53 12.95 -12.72
C CYS A 5 6.21 12.07 -11.51
N MET A 6 6.99 12.16 -10.43
CA MET A 6 6.72 11.41 -9.19
C MET A 6 5.40 11.84 -8.54
N ILE A 7 5.13 13.15 -8.49
CA ILE A 7 3.86 13.69 -7.98
C ILE A 7 2.69 13.20 -8.83
N LEU A 8 2.80 13.25 -10.16
CA LEU A 8 1.76 12.74 -11.07
C LEU A 8 1.47 11.25 -10.84
N MET A 9 2.52 10.43 -10.68
CA MET A 9 2.39 9.00 -10.39
C MET A 9 1.72 8.75 -9.05
N SER A 10 2.05 9.54 -8.01
CA SER A 10 1.39 9.42 -6.70
C SER A 10 -0.10 9.72 -6.78
N MET A 11 -0.50 10.76 -7.53
CA MET A 11 -1.91 11.13 -7.72
C MET A 11 -2.68 10.04 -8.46
N PHE A 12 -2.05 9.42 -9.46
CA PHE A 12 -2.65 8.32 -10.21
C PHE A 12 -2.84 7.06 -9.34
N LEU A 13 -1.86 6.74 -8.49
CA LEU A 13 -1.96 5.66 -7.52
C LEU A 13 -3.05 5.91 -6.49
N ILE A 14 -3.17 7.13 -5.96
CA ILE A 14 -4.23 7.51 -5.02
C ILE A 14 -5.61 7.37 -5.68
N ALA A 15 -5.76 7.86 -6.92
CA ALA A 15 -7.01 7.68 -7.67
C ALA A 15 -7.32 6.19 -7.91
N ALA A 16 -6.31 5.38 -8.21
CA ALA A 16 -6.46 3.94 -8.40
C ALA A 16 -6.91 3.20 -7.12
N VAL A 17 -6.52 3.67 -5.94
CA VAL A 17 -6.99 3.14 -4.65
C VAL A 17 -8.51 3.29 -4.53
N PHE A 18 -9.06 4.47 -4.87
CA PHE A 18 -10.49 4.72 -4.75
C PHE A 18 -11.34 3.99 -5.79
N LEU A 19 -10.75 3.63 -6.93
CA LEU A 19 -11.47 2.89 -7.98
C LEU A 19 -11.60 1.39 -7.69
N LYS A 20 -10.79 0.83 -6.78
CA LYS A 20 -10.67 -0.62 -6.68
C LYS A 20 -11.56 -1.21 -5.59
N SER A 21 -12.37 -2.19 -5.99
CA SER A 21 -13.26 -2.91 -5.06
C SER A 21 -12.54 -3.98 -4.23
N SER A 22 -11.40 -4.51 -4.70
CA SER A 22 -10.68 -5.57 -4.00
C SER A 22 -9.68 -5.02 -2.98
N PHE A 23 -9.85 -5.38 -1.71
CA PHE A 23 -8.95 -4.98 -0.61
C PHE A 23 -7.47 -5.33 -0.88
N LEU A 24 -7.19 -6.46 -1.53
CA LEU A 24 -5.83 -6.89 -1.87
C LEU A 24 -5.15 -5.94 -2.88
N ALA A 25 -5.92 -5.41 -3.82
CA ALA A 25 -5.40 -4.45 -4.79
C ALA A 25 -5.22 -3.05 -4.20
N VAL A 26 -6.00 -2.69 -3.19
CA VAL A 26 -5.78 -1.47 -2.38
C VAL A 26 -4.47 -1.57 -1.60
N LEU A 27 -4.22 -2.70 -0.93
CA LEU A 27 -2.96 -2.97 -0.22
C LEU A 27 -1.75 -2.85 -1.16
N LEU A 28 -1.83 -3.40 -2.38
CA LEU A 28 -0.76 -3.32 -3.37
C LEU A 28 -0.50 -1.88 -3.86
N CYS A 29 -1.54 -1.07 -4.02
CA CYS A 29 -1.37 0.36 -4.35
C CYS A 29 -0.70 1.13 -3.21
N LEU A 30 -0.94 0.74 -1.97
CA LEU A 30 -0.34 1.37 -0.80
C LEU A 30 1.16 1.07 -0.74
N GLU A 31 1.59 -0.18 -1.00
CA GLU A 31 3.02 -0.50 -1.16
C GLU A 31 3.66 0.27 -2.32
N ALA A 32 2.98 0.37 -3.47
CA ALA A 32 3.49 1.15 -4.60
C ALA A 32 3.70 2.62 -4.23
N LEU A 33 2.83 3.20 -3.39
CA LEU A 33 2.98 4.57 -2.88
C LEU A 33 4.17 4.69 -1.93
N VAL A 34 4.40 3.71 -1.05
CA VAL A 34 5.59 3.63 -0.18
C VAL A 34 6.88 3.58 -1.00
N ILE A 35 6.91 2.79 -2.09
CA ILE A 35 8.08 2.73 -3.00
C ILE A 35 8.34 4.08 -3.67
N VAL A 36 7.30 4.76 -4.14
CA VAL A 36 7.44 6.12 -4.73
C VAL A 36 7.97 7.11 -3.69
N ALA A 37 7.48 7.05 -2.45
CA ALA A 37 7.97 7.89 -1.35
C ALA A 37 9.46 7.62 -1.05
N VAL A 38 9.86 6.35 -0.95
CA VAL A 38 11.25 5.93 -0.78
C VAL A 38 12.13 6.46 -1.92
N LEU A 39 11.67 6.40 -3.17
CA LEU A 39 12.42 6.88 -4.33
C LEU A 39 12.67 8.41 -4.27
N VAL A 40 11.73 9.17 -3.69
CA VAL A 40 11.89 10.60 -3.41
C VAL A 40 12.88 10.85 -2.27
N LEU A 41 12.81 10.08 -1.18
CA LEU A 41 13.73 10.18 -0.03
C LEU A 41 15.18 9.86 -0.42
N VAL A 42 15.40 8.80 -1.21
CA VAL A 42 16.72 8.42 -1.71
C VAL A 42 17.33 9.55 -2.55
N ARG A 43 16.52 10.27 -3.34
CA ARG A 43 16.99 11.44 -4.09
C ARG A 43 17.43 12.59 -3.19
N HIS A 44 16.84 12.72 -2.01
CA HIS A 44 17.24 13.68 -0.99
C HIS A 44 18.42 13.22 -0.12
N SER A 45 18.99 12.03 -0.37
CA SER A 45 20.11 11.42 0.38
C SER A 45 19.78 11.06 1.84
N GLU A 46 18.50 11.03 2.22
CA GLU A 46 18.01 10.70 3.55
C GLU A 46 17.79 9.18 3.70
N LEU A 47 18.88 8.40 3.63
CA LEU A 47 18.81 6.94 3.58
C LEU A 47 18.24 6.30 4.86
N MET A 48 18.54 6.87 6.04
CA MET A 48 18.03 6.38 7.32
C MET A 48 16.51 6.48 7.40
N PHE A 49 15.95 7.61 6.93
CA PHE A 49 14.51 7.83 6.92
C PHE A 49 13.81 6.89 5.93
N SER A 50 14.47 6.55 4.82
CA SER A 50 13.96 5.60 3.83
C SER A 50 13.76 4.19 4.40
N VAL A 51 14.68 3.70 5.22
CA VAL A 51 14.57 2.36 5.83
C VAL A 51 13.43 2.34 6.86
N CYS A 52 13.28 3.40 7.66
CA CYS A 52 12.15 3.51 8.59
C CYS A 52 10.82 3.49 7.84
N PHE A 53 10.71 4.25 6.74
CA PHE A 53 9.49 4.34 5.95
C PHE A 53 9.12 2.99 5.31
N ILE A 54 10.10 2.24 4.81
CA ILE A 54 9.89 0.90 4.24
C ILE A 54 9.46 -0.10 5.32
N SER A 55 10.04 -0.01 6.51
CA SER A 55 9.71 -0.87 7.65
C SER A 55 8.25 -0.67 8.07
N ILE A 56 7.84 0.59 8.23
CA ILE A 56 6.48 0.95 8.64
C ILE A 56 5.47 0.54 7.55
N GLY A 57 5.76 0.83 6.28
CA GLY A 57 4.92 0.43 5.16
C GLY A 57 4.72 -1.09 5.07
N ALA A 58 5.79 -1.87 5.26
CA ALA A 58 5.70 -3.33 5.29
C ALA A 58 4.85 -3.84 6.47
N CYS A 59 4.98 -3.22 7.65
CA CYS A 59 4.16 -3.54 8.82
C CYS A 59 2.67 -3.24 8.59
N GLU A 60 2.32 -2.09 8.00
CA GLU A 60 0.93 -1.77 7.66
C GLU A 60 0.33 -2.77 6.67
N SER A 61 1.09 -3.16 5.64
CA SER A 61 0.68 -4.20 4.69
C SER A 61 0.47 -5.55 5.36
N ALA A 62 1.33 -5.94 6.30
CA ALA A 62 1.20 -7.20 7.05
C ALA A 62 -0.08 -7.22 7.92
N VAL A 63 -0.36 -6.12 8.64
CA VAL A 63 -1.58 -5.98 9.45
C VAL A 63 -2.83 -5.97 8.56
N GLY A 64 -2.78 -5.25 7.43
CA GLY A 64 -3.87 -5.20 6.46
C GLY A 64 -4.18 -6.56 5.83
N LEU A 65 -3.14 -7.33 5.50
CA LEU A 65 -3.30 -8.69 4.97
C LEU A 65 -3.87 -9.64 6.03
N ALA A 66 -3.42 -9.56 7.28
CA ALA A 66 -3.94 -10.38 8.38
C ALA A 66 -5.44 -10.11 8.63
N CYS A 67 -5.85 -8.85 8.56
CA CYS A 67 -7.25 -8.44 8.64
C CYS A 67 -8.07 -9.01 7.46
N LEU A 68 -7.55 -8.88 6.24
CA LEU A 68 -8.19 -9.41 5.02
C LEU A 68 -8.40 -10.93 5.11
N VAL A 69 -7.39 -11.69 5.54
CA VAL A 69 -7.50 -13.14 5.74
C VAL A 69 -8.57 -13.47 6.79
N SER A 70 -8.66 -12.69 7.87
CA SER A 70 -9.69 -12.88 8.89
C SER A 70 -11.09 -12.62 8.35
N LEU A 71 -11.29 -11.58 7.53
CA LEU A 71 -12.57 -11.30 6.86
C LEU A 71 -12.99 -12.42 5.92
N VAL A 72 -12.05 -12.94 5.11
CA VAL A 72 -12.33 -14.07 4.20
C VAL A 72 -12.71 -15.33 4.97
N ARG A 73 -12.05 -15.61 6.10
CA ARG A 73 -12.38 -16.74 6.98
C ARG A 73 -13.77 -16.60 7.62
N MET A 74 -14.13 -15.39 8.05
CA MET A 74 -15.45 -15.12 8.62
C MET A 74 -16.55 -15.25 7.56
N GLN A 75 -16.34 -14.72 6.36
CA GLN A 75 -17.32 -14.79 5.28
C GLN A 75 -17.52 -16.21 4.75
N SER A 76 -16.45 -16.99 4.62
CA SER A 76 -16.54 -18.40 4.24
C SER A 76 -17.25 -19.24 5.30
N ASN A 77 -17.03 -18.97 6.59
CA ASN A 77 -17.69 -19.69 7.66
C ASN A 77 -19.22 -19.47 7.62
N VAL A 78 -19.69 -18.22 7.45
CA VAL A 78 -21.13 -17.90 7.34
C VAL A 78 -21.81 -18.65 6.20
N SER A 79 -21.14 -18.82 5.05
CA SER A 79 -21.71 -19.51 3.89
C SER A 79 -21.86 -21.03 4.08
N THR A 80 -21.26 -21.61 5.12
CA THR A 80 -21.29 -23.07 5.38
C THR A 80 -22.41 -23.47 6.34
N TYR A 81 -23.10 -22.49 6.95
CA TYR A 81 -24.22 -22.71 7.88
C TYR A 81 -25.60 -22.39 7.26
N VAL A 82 -25.68 -22.24 5.93
CA VAL A 82 -26.93 -22.04 5.16
C VAL A 82 -27.19 -23.24 4.28
#